data_AF-A0A139QUW4-F1
#
_entry.id   AF-A0A139QUW4-F1
#
_cell.length_a   1.000
_cell.length_b   1.000
_cell.length_c   1.000
_cell.angle_alpha   90.00
_cell.angle_beta   90.00
_cell.angle_gamma   90.00
#
_symmetry.space_group_name_H-M   'P 1'
#
loop_
_entity.id
_entity.type
_entity.pdbx_description
1 polymer ?
#
loop_
_entity_poly.entity_id
_entity_poly.type
_entity_poly.pdbx_seq_one_letter_code
_entity_poly.pdbx_strand_id
1 'polypeptide(L)'
;MIEDEIRKKQQRIEECEDDYRRSFKKIENQYEEANYKFQQLRHMIEEKYQIISHSLDQLGGDTTEWRYQSNRLASNFSQQIEMAYRNRQGQLEQEELELEQDYKRQHRLLEDELARAQEQKRRLEERG
;
A
#
# COMPACT_ATOMS: atom_id res chain seq x y z
N MET A 1 -37.26 -18.93 3.80
CA MET A 1 -37.19 -20.00 2.78
C MET A 1 -35.75 -20.22 2.37
N ILE A 2 -35.41 -21.35 1.74
CA ILE A 2 -34.04 -21.63 1.26
C ILE A 2 -33.54 -20.58 0.26
N GLU A 3 -34.45 -19.92 -0.46
CA GLU A 3 -34.14 -18.80 -1.36
C GLU A 3 -33.65 -17.55 -0.61
N ASP A 4 -34.24 -17.24 0.54
CA ASP A 4 -33.78 -16.13 1.39
C ASP A 4 -32.37 -16.40 1.92
N GLU A 5 -32.06 -17.67 2.22
CA GLU A 5 -30.74 -18.08 2.68
C GLU A 5 -29.69 -17.96 1.58
N ILE A 6 -30.01 -18.43 0.36
CA ILE A 6 -29.15 -18.27 -0.82
C ILE A 6 -28.89 -16.77 -1.08
N ARG A 7 -29.94 -15.94 -1.05
CA ARG A 7 -29.82 -14.49 -1.24
C ARG A 7 -28.91 -13.84 -0.19
N LYS A 8 -29.07 -14.21 1.08
CA LYS A 8 -28.18 -13.73 2.15
C LYS A 8 -26.73 -14.16 1.94
N LYS A 9 -26.48 -15.38 1.48
CA LYS A 9 -25.12 -15.86 1.19
C LYS A 9 -24.48 -15.12 0.02
N GLN A 10 -25.23 -14.86 -1.04
CA GLN A 10 -24.79 -14.01 -2.16
C GLN A 10 -24.43 -12.59 -1.69
N GLN A 11 -25.30 -11.99 -0.87
CA GLN A 11 -25.03 -10.67 -0.30
C GLN A 11 -23.74 -10.65 0.53
N ARG A 12 -23.46 -11.69 1.31
CA ARG A 12 -22.20 -11.77 2.08
C ARG A 12 -20.96 -11.87 1.20
N ILE A 13 -21.05 -12.48 0.02
CA ILE A 13 -19.96 -12.50 -0.96
C ILE A 13 -19.73 -11.08 -1.48
N GLU A 14 -20.80 -10.39 -1.88
CA GLU A 14 -20.71 -8.99 -2.34
C GLU A 14 -20.10 -8.06 -1.28
N GLU A 15 -20.53 -8.20 -0.03
CA GLU A 15 -19.97 -7.45 1.11
C GLU A 15 -18.48 -7.75 1.31
N CYS A 16 -18.07 -9.03 1.21
CA CYS A 16 -16.67 -9.44 1.29
C CYS A 16 -15.81 -8.83 0.17
N GLU A 17 -16.32 -8.79 -1.06
CA GLU A 17 -15.66 -8.16 -2.20
C GLU A 17 -15.53 -6.64 -2.02
N ASP A 18 -16.59 -5.98 -1.57
CA ASP A 18 -16.59 -4.54 -1.33
C ASP A 18 -15.60 -4.15 -0.21
N ASP A 19 -15.56 -4.93 0.87
CA ASP A 19 -14.62 -4.71 1.97
C ASP A 19 -13.17 -4.90 1.51
N TYR A 20 -12.90 -5.92 0.67
CA TYR A 20 -11.60 -6.10 0.04
C TYR A 20 -11.22 -4.90 -0.83
N ARG A 21 -12.11 -4.46 -1.73
CA ARG A 21 -11.86 -3.30 -2.61
C ARG A 21 -11.57 -2.03 -1.81
N ARG A 22 -12.33 -1.77 -0.75
CA ARG A 22 -12.11 -0.61 0.14
C ARG A 22 -10.76 -0.69 0.84
N SER A 23 -10.37 -1.87 1.30
CA SER A 23 -9.11 -2.09 2.02
C SER A 23 -7.92 -1.98 1.07
N PHE A 24 -8.01 -2.57 -0.11
CA PHE A 24 -7.03 -2.45 -1.17
C PHE A 24 -6.82 -0.98 -1.58
N LYS A 25 -7.92 -0.22 -1.73
CA LYS A 25 -7.82 1.21 -2.06
C LYS A 25 -7.09 2.03 -1.01
N LYS A 26 -7.20 1.65 0.27
CA LYS A 26 -6.42 2.30 1.34
C LYS A 26 -4.93 2.03 1.19
N ILE A 27 -4.53 0.82 0.83
CA ILE A 27 -3.13 0.46 0.57
C ILE A 27 -2.59 1.24 -0.63
N GLU A 28 -3.34 1.31 -1.74
CA GLU A 28 -2.97 2.15 -2.90
C GLU A 28 -2.72 3.61 -2.49
N ASN A 29 -3.65 4.21 -1.74
CA ASN A 29 -3.49 5.59 -1.29
C ASN A 29 -2.25 5.77 -0.40
N GLN A 30 -1.90 4.76 0.40
CA GLN A 30 -0.69 4.80 1.23
C GLN A 30 0.59 4.69 0.40
N TYR A 31 0.61 3.93 -0.70
CA TYR A 31 1.72 3.94 -1.65
C TYR A 31 1.90 5.32 -2.29
N GLU A 32 0.79 5.92 -2.75
CA GLU A 32 0.80 7.27 -3.33
C GLU A 32 1.32 8.31 -2.34
N GLU A 33 0.83 8.27 -1.10
CA GLU A 33 1.27 9.17 -0.03
C GLU A 33 2.75 8.99 0.31
N ALA A 34 3.23 7.73 0.42
CA ALA A 34 4.63 7.44 0.68
C ALA A 34 5.53 7.94 -0.45
N ASN A 35 5.15 7.72 -1.70
CA ASN A 35 5.90 8.21 -2.86
C ASN A 35 5.92 9.74 -2.89
N TYR A 36 4.77 10.38 -2.66
CA TYR A 36 4.67 11.84 -2.62
C TYR A 36 5.61 12.44 -1.58
N LYS A 37 5.59 11.94 -0.34
CA LYS A 37 6.49 12.39 0.73
C LYS A 37 7.96 12.13 0.40
N PHE A 38 8.27 10.99 -0.20
CA PHE A 38 9.63 10.67 -0.64
C PHE A 38 10.14 11.67 -1.68
N GLN A 39 9.35 12.00 -2.70
CA GLN A 39 9.72 13.00 -3.71
C GLN A 39 9.89 14.40 -3.09
N GLN A 40 9.00 14.79 -2.17
CA GLN A 40 9.14 16.06 -1.45
C GLN A 40 10.46 16.14 -0.68
N LEU A 41 10.79 15.11 0.10
CA LEU A 41 12.03 15.08 0.88
C LEU A 41 13.26 15.11 -0.01
N ARG A 42 13.24 14.35 -1.11
CA ARG A 42 14.33 14.35 -2.10
C ARG A 42 14.53 15.74 -2.70
N HIS A 43 13.46 16.41 -3.10
CA HIS A 43 13.53 17.76 -3.63
C HIS A 43 14.06 18.77 -2.61
N MET A 44 13.61 18.68 -1.35
CA MET A 44 14.12 19.56 -0.29
C MET A 44 15.63 19.39 -0.07
N ILE A 45 16.14 18.15 -0.07
CA ILE A 45 17.59 17.90 0.08
C ILE A 45 18.35 18.54 -1.07
N GLU A 46 17.88 18.35 -2.30
CA GLU A 46 18.49 18.94 -3.49
C GLU A 46 18.50 20.46 -3.43
N GLU A 47 17.37 21.08 -3.11
CA GLU A 47 17.24 22.54 -2.98
C GLU A 47 18.19 23.09 -1.90
N LYS A 48 18.23 22.48 -0.72
CA LYS A 48 19.14 22.92 0.36
C LYS A 48 20.59 22.75 0.00
N TYR A 49 20.94 21.65 -0.66
CA TYR A 49 22.30 21.41 -1.13
C TYR A 49 22.72 22.46 -2.17
N GLN A 50 21.84 22.81 -3.11
CA GLN A 50 22.09 23.86 -4.10
C GLN A 50 22.28 25.24 -3.45
N ILE A 51 21.44 25.61 -2.47
CA ILE A 51 21.56 26.86 -1.71
C ILE A 51 22.93 26.93 -1.02
N ILE A 52 23.33 25.86 -0.31
CA ILE A 52 24.62 25.81 0.38
C ILE A 52 25.77 25.93 -0.61
N SER A 53 25.73 25.19 -1.73
CA SER A 53 26.77 25.28 -2.77
C SER A 53 26.91 26.70 -3.27
N HIS A 54 25.80 27.37 -3.57
CA HIS A 54 25.81 28.75 -4.06
C HIS A 54 26.37 29.73 -3.01
N SER A 55 26.01 29.57 -1.73
CA SER A 55 26.58 30.39 -0.66
C SER A 55 28.09 30.18 -0.50
N LEU A 56 28.58 28.95 -0.67
CA LEU A 56 30.01 28.64 -0.63
C LEU A 56 30.76 29.21 -1.84
N ASP A 57 30.13 29.26 -3.02
CA ASP A 57 30.70 29.92 -4.20
C ASP A 57 30.88 31.43 -3.97
N GLN A 58 29.97 32.06 -3.22
CA GLN A 58 29.98 33.51 -2.93
C GLN A 58 30.94 33.94 -1.81
N LEU A 59 31.25 33.05 -0.85
CA LEU A 59 32.08 33.37 0.32
C LEU A 59 33.53 33.75 -0.04
N GLY A 60 34.05 33.23 -1.16
CA GLY A 60 35.46 33.36 -1.53
C GLY A 60 36.40 32.59 -0.59
N GLY A 61 37.64 32.33 -1.05
CA GLY A 61 38.61 31.53 -0.28
C GLY A 61 38.38 30.01 -0.35
N ASP A 62 39.11 29.26 0.48
CA ASP A 62 39.04 27.80 0.49
C ASP A 62 37.78 27.33 1.24
N THR A 63 36.87 26.70 0.50
CA THR A 63 35.61 26.13 1.00
C THR A 63 35.58 24.60 0.94
N THR A 64 36.73 23.96 0.70
CA THR A 64 36.84 22.52 0.45
C THR A 64 36.21 21.68 1.56
N GLU A 65 36.53 21.99 2.82
CA GLU A 65 35.98 21.27 3.97
C GLU A 65 34.46 21.43 4.08
N TRP A 66 33.95 22.65 3.90
CA TRP A 66 32.51 22.91 3.95
C TRP A 66 31.74 22.20 2.84
N ARG A 67 32.32 22.13 1.63
CA ARG A 67 31.76 21.36 0.52
C ARG A 67 31.74 19.86 0.82
N TYR A 68 32.82 19.33 1.39
CA TYR A 68 32.90 17.94 1.80
C TYR A 68 31.81 17.59 2.83
N GLN A 69 31.66 18.42 3.87
CA GLN A 69 30.63 18.22 4.90
C GLN A 69 29.21 18.33 4.32
N SER A 70 28.95 19.31 3.45
CA SER A 70 27.66 19.47 2.76
C SER A 70 27.32 18.23 1.91
N ASN A 71 28.27 17.75 1.11
CA ASN A 71 28.12 16.54 0.29
C ASN A 71 27.80 15.31 1.13
N ARG A 72 28.53 15.15 2.23
CA ARG A 72 28.33 14.03 3.15
C ARG A 72 26.95 14.09 3.78
N LEU A 73 26.51 15.27 4.21
CA LEU A 73 25.19 15.46 4.81
C LEU A 73 24.06 15.15 3.81
N ALA A 74 24.13 15.71 2.61
CA ALA A 74 23.15 15.46 1.55
C ALA A 74 23.09 13.97 1.17
N SER A 75 24.24 13.33 1.02
CA SER A 75 24.33 11.89 0.71
C SER A 75 23.73 11.03 1.83
N ASN A 76 24.06 11.33 3.09
CA ASN A 76 23.52 10.60 4.24
C ASN A 76 21.99 10.71 4.31
N PHE A 77 21.45 11.92 4.15
CA PHE A 77 20.00 12.10 4.17
C PHE A 77 19.32 11.41 2.99
N SER A 78 19.86 11.53 1.78
CA SER A 78 19.32 10.82 0.60
C SER A 78 19.26 9.31 0.83
N GLN A 79 20.33 8.71 1.35
CA GLN A 79 20.34 7.28 1.67
C GLN A 79 19.30 6.90 2.74
N GLN A 80 19.17 7.71 3.80
CA GLN A 80 18.19 7.44 4.85
C GLN A 80 16.75 7.51 4.34
N ILE A 81 16.41 8.51 3.52
CA ILE A 81 15.05 8.63 2.97
C ILE A 81 14.75 7.51 1.96
N GLU A 82 15.74 7.09 1.17
CA GLU A 82 15.60 5.96 0.24
C GLU A 82 15.35 4.66 0.99
N MET A 83 16.14 4.40 2.04
CA MET A 83 15.94 3.22 2.90
C MET A 83 14.57 3.24 3.58
N ALA A 84 14.17 4.38 4.15
CA ALA A 84 12.87 4.52 4.80
C ALA A 84 11.72 4.29 3.80
N TYR A 85 11.82 4.83 2.59
CA TYR A 85 10.83 4.63 1.54
C TYR A 85 10.74 3.17 1.11
N ARG A 86 11.87 2.51 0.83
CA ARG A 86 11.90 1.08 0.49
C ARG A 86 11.34 0.19 1.60
N ASN A 87 11.68 0.50 2.85
CA ASN A 87 11.13 -0.22 4.01
C ASN A 87 9.61 -0.07 4.07
N ARG A 88 9.07 1.13 3.82
CA ARG A 88 7.62 1.35 3.80
C ARG A 88 6.96 0.64 2.62
N GLN A 89 7.59 0.63 1.44
CA GLN A 89 7.10 -0.13 0.29
C GLN A 89 7.01 -1.63 0.64
N GLY A 90 8.07 -2.22 1.21
CA GLY A 90 8.05 -3.63 1.59
C GLY A 90 7.00 -3.95 2.67
N GLN A 91 6.71 -3.03 3.59
CA GLN A 91 5.59 -3.19 4.54
C GLN A 91 4.24 -3.21 3.82
N LEU A 92 4.02 -2.28 2.89
CA LEU A 92 2.78 -2.21 2.12
C LEU A 92 2.59 -3.44 1.22
N GLU A 93 3.66 -3.96 0.62
CA GLU A 93 3.63 -5.20 -0.16
C GLU A 93 3.20 -6.39 0.70
N GLN A 94 3.69 -6.46 1.93
CA GLN A 94 3.29 -7.49 2.88
C GLN A 94 1.83 -7.32 3.34
N GLU A 95 1.41 -6.09 3.66
CA GLU A 95 0.01 -5.77 4.02
C GLU A 95 -0.95 -6.15 2.86
N GLU A 96 -0.57 -5.89 1.61
CA GLU A 96 -1.34 -6.23 0.41
C GLU A 96 -1.43 -7.74 0.21
N LEU A 97 -0.32 -8.46 0.37
CA LEU A 97 -0.28 -9.92 0.26
C LEU A 97 -1.16 -10.58 1.32
N GLU A 98 -1.10 -10.12 2.57
CA GLU A 98 -1.94 -10.61 3.66
C GLU A 98 -3.42 -10.35 3.37
N LEU A 99 -3.76 -9.14 2.94
CA LEU A 99 -5.12 -8.78 2.55
C LEU A 99 -5.65 -9.68 1.43
N GLU A 100 -4.85 -9.94 0.40
CA GLU A 100 -5.24 -10.79 -0.72
C GLU A 100 -5.45 -12.25 -0.29
N GLN A 101 -4.56 -12.77 0.56
CA GLN A 101 -4.68 -14.14 1.08
C GLN A 101 -5.92 -14.31 1.96
N ASP A 102 -6.19 -13.35 2.83
CA ASP A 102 -7.36 -13.39 3.71
C ASP A 102 -8.65 -13.26 2.92
N TYR A 103 -8.70 -12.35 1.95
CA TYR A 103 -9.83 -12.23 1.03
C TYR A 103 -10.08 -13.54 0.28
N LYS A 104 -9.05 -14.11 -0.37
CA LYS A 104 -9.19 -15.39 -1.11
C LYS A 104 -9.69 -16.51 -0.21
N ARG A 105 -9.24 -16.57 1.05
CA ARG A 105 -9.68 -17.57 2.03
C ARG A 105 -11.14 -17.39 2.39
N GLN A 106 -11.54 -16.16 2.75
CA GLN A 106 -12.92 -15.84 3.14
C GLN A 106 -13.90 -16.04 1.98
N HIS A 107 -13.55 -15.55 0.80
CA HIS A 107 -14.37 -15.66 -0.41
C HIS A 107 -14.65 -17.12 -0.76
N ARG A 108 -13.63 -17.99 -0.77
CA ARG A 108 -13.82 -19.44 -0.99
C ARG A 108 -14.77 -20.09 0.01
N LEU A 109 -14.68 -19.73 1.30
CA LEU A 109 -15.58 -20.28 2.31
C LEU A 109 -17.03 -19.88 2.05
N LEU A 110 -17.25 -18.63 1.64
CA LEU A 110 -18.58 -18.12 1.30
C LEU A 110 -19.13 -18.77 0.02
N GLU A 111 -18.28 -18.98 -1.00
CA GLU A 111 -18.65 -19.71 -2.22
C GLU A 111 -19.03 -21.17 -1.91
N ASP A 112 -18.25 -21.87 -1.08
CA ASP A 112 -18.56 -23.24 -0.66
C ASP A 112 -19.89 -23.32 0.11
N GLU A 113 -20.15 -22.35 1.00
CA GLU A 113 -21.42 -22.25 1.70
C GLU A 113 -22.61 -22.02 0.75
N LEU A 114 -22.43 -21.14 -0.25
CA LEU A 114 -23.45 -20.85 -1.26
C LEU A 114 -23.73 -22.09 -2.11
N ALA A 115 -22.69 -22.80 -2.57
CA ALA A 115 -22.81 -24.01 -3.36
C ALA A 115 -23.59 -25.10 -2.61
N ARG A 116 -23.33 -25.28 -1.31
CA ARG A 116 -24.09 -26.23 -0.46
C ARG A 116 -25.56 -25.84 -0.34
N ALA A 117 -25.87 -24.55 -0.15
CA ALA A 117 -27.25 -24.09 -0.08
C ALA A 117 -28.00 -24.29 -1.40
N GLN A 118 -27.34 -24.05 -2.54
CA GLN A 118 -27.90 -24.29 -3.87
C GLN A 118 -28.13 -25.78 -4.16
N GLU A 119 -27.22 -26.65 -3.72
CA GLU A 119 -27.38 -28.11 -3.81
C GLU A 119 -28.58 -28.59 -2.97
N GLN A 120 -28.73 -28.06 -1.75
CA GLN A 120 -29.87 -28.39 -0.90
C GLN A 120 -31.19 -27.92 -1.54
N LYS A 121 -31.23 -26.75 -2.17
CA LYS A 121 -32.40 -26.28 -2.94
C LYS A 121 -32.77 -27.26 -4.05
N ARG A 122 -31.81 -27.66 -4.89
CA ARG A 122 -32.02 -28.63 -5.97
C ARG A 122 -32.61 -29.95 -5.47
N ARG A 123 -32.08 -30.50 -4.36
CA ARG A 123 -32.61 -31.73 -3.76
C ARG A 123 -34.04 -31.60 -3.23
N LEU A 124 -34.43 -30.42 -2.76
CA LEU A 124 -35.81 -30.16 -2.33
C LEU A 124 -36.74 -30.05 -3.53
N GLU A 125 -36.29 -29.45 -4.63
CA GLU A 125 -37.03 -29.35 -5.90
C GLU A 125 -37.20 -30.72 -6.58
N GLU A 126 -36.22 -31.62 -6.48
CA GLU A 126 -36.29 -32.99 -7.03
C GLU A 126 -37.18 -33.94 -6.22
N ARG A 127 -37.51 -33.59 -4.97
CA ARG A 127 -38.33 -34.40 -4.05
C ARG A 127 -39.76 -33.91 -3.90
N GLY A 128 -40.06 -32.71 -4.41
CA GLY A 128 -41.40 -32.12 -4.47
C GLY A 128 -42.07 -32.40 -5.81
#